data_AF-A0A3A6MZB7-F1
#
_entry.id   AF-A0A3A6MZB7-F1
#
_cell.length_a   1.000
_cell.length_b   1.000
_cell.length_c   1.000
_cell.angle_alpha   90.00
_cell.angle_beta   90.00
_cell.angle_gamma   90.00
#
_symmetry.space_group_name_H-M   'P 1'
#
loop_
_entity.id
_entity.type
_entity.pdbx_description
1 polymer ?
#
loop_
_entity_poly.entity_id
_entity_poly.type
_entity_poly.pdbx_seq_one_letter_code
_entity_poly.pdbx_strand_id
1 'polypeptide(L)'
;MKNAVPVPLTAPIEPRPVVQAIARKMEIKLRANDHKSYQGTPAIVLFRKLMEEVAELYEAILWKSPEAIAEEAADVNNVATMIADVVGGLQYEAEEGAVVRETGRA
;
A
#
# COMPACT_ATOMS: atom_id res chain seq x y z
N MET A 1 -1.54 -29.90 -13.04
CA MET A 1 -1.21 -28.64 -12.36
C MET A 1 -0.03 -28.02 -13.09
N LYS A 2 -0.14 -26.79 -13.61
CA LYS A 2 0.98 -26.11 -14.28
C LYS A 2 1.94 -25.64 -13.19
N ASN A 3 3.15 -26.19 -13.17
CA ASN A 3 4.21 -25.72 -12.29
C ASN A 3 4.53 -24.27 -12.68
N ALA A 4 4.14 -23.32 -11.84
CA ALA A 4 4.52 -21.93 -12.03
C ALA A 4 6.05 -21.85 -11.88
N VAL A 5 6.72 -21.46 -12.96
CA VAL A 5 8.15 -21.16 -12.91
C VAL A 5 8.31 -19.94 -12.00
N PRO A 6 9.13 -20.01 -10.93
CA PRO A 6 9.37 -18.85 -10.07
C PRO A 6 10.02 -17.75 -10.91
N VAL A 7 9.29 -16.64 -11.08
CA VAL A 7 9.81 -15.44 -11.73
C VAL A 7 10.79 -14.79 -10.75
N PRO A 8 12.03 -14.47 -11.17
CA PRO A 8 12.96 -13.72 -10.33
C PRO A 8 12.31 -12.40 -9.90
N LEU A 9 12.37 -12.08 -8.60
CA LEU A 9 11.80 -10.86 -8.01
C LEU A 9 12.33 -9.54 -8.62
N THR A 10 13.33 -9.62 -9.50
CA THR A 10 14.07 -8.49 -10.08
C THR A 10 13.79 -8.26 -11.57
N ALA A 11 13.05 -9.13 -12.24
CA ALA A 11 12.66 -8.87 -13.63
C ALA A 11 11.55 -7.80 -13.65
N PRO A 12 11.63 -6.78 -14.53
CA PRO A 12 10.54 -5.82 -14.69
C PRO A 12 9.25 -6.56 -15.02
N ILE A 13 8.26 -6.47 -14.12
CA ILE A 13 6.93 -7.00 -14.37
C ILE A 13 6.05 -5.86 -14.88
N GLU A 14 5.36 -6.09 -15.99
CA GLU A 14 4.26 -5.21 -16.38
C GLU A 14 3.03 -5.58 -15.52
N PRO A 15 2.54 -4.68 -14.64
CA PRO A 15 1.41 -5.02 -13.79
C PRO A 15 0.15 -5.23 -14.64
N ARG A 16 -0.71 -6.17 -14.24
CA ARG A 16 -2.01 -6.39 -14.90
C ARG A 16 -2.85 -5.10 -14.86
N PRO A 17 -3.76 -4.87 -15.84
CA PRO A 17 -4.59 -3.66 -15.86
C PRO A 17 -5.33 -3.36 -14.55
N VAL A 18 -5.83 -4.39 -13.85
CA VAL A 18 -6.49 -4.22 -12.54
C VAL A 18 -5.53 -3.73 -11.44
N VAL A 19 -4.28 -4.18 -11.46
CA VAL A 19 -3.24 -3.73 -10.52
C VAL A 19 -2.87 -2.27 -10.82
N GLN A 20 -2.75 -1.92 -12.10
CA GLN A 20 -2.51 -0.53 -12.50
C GLN A 20 -3.67 0.39 -12.09
N ALA A 21 -4.92 -0.06 -12.25
CA ALA A 21 -6.11 0.72 -11.92
C ALA A 21 -6.19 1.03 -10.42
N ILE A 22 -5.93 0.04 -9.55
CA ILE A 22 -5.95 0.26 -8.10
C ILE A 22 -4.74 1.10 -7.66
N ALA A 23 -3.55 0.88 -8.23
CA ALA A 23 -2.36 1.67 -7.94
C ALA A 23 -2.55 3.16 -8.25
N ARG A 24 -3.29 3.51 -9.33
CA ARG A 24 -3.65 4.90 -9.63
C ARG A 24 -4.56 5.52 -8.57
N LYS A 25 -5.54 4.77 -8.06
CA LYS A 25 -6.41 5.24 -6.98
C LYS A 25 -5.64 5.45 -5.68
N MET A 26 -4.79 4.48 -5.34
CA MET A 26 -3.87 4.55 -4.20
C MET A 26 -3.05 5.85 -4.25
N GLU A 27 -2.39 6.12 -5.37
CA GLU A 27 -1.56 7.33 -5.58
C GLU A 27 -2.36 8.64 -5.45
N ILE A 28 -3.56 8.71 -6.05
CA ILE A 28 -4.42 9.90 -5.92
C ILE A 28 -4.75 10.19 -4.46
N LYS A 29 -5.07 9.14 -3.68
CA LYS A 29 -5.40 9.27 -2.26
C LYS A 29 -4.18 9.61 -1.40
N LEU A 30 -3.01 9.06 -1.71
CA LEU A 30 -1.77 9.41 -1.03
C LEU A 30 -1.45 10.89 -1.23
N ARG A 31 -1.52 11.39 -2.48
CA ARG A 31 -1.33 12.82 -2.79
C ARG A 31 -2.29 13.73 -2.06
N ALA A 32 -3.56 13.35 -1.97
CA ALA A 32 -4.55 14.10 -1.20
C ALA A 32 -4.18 14.20 0.29
N ASN A 33 -3.42 13.23 0.79
CA ASN A 33 -2.93 13.14 2.16
C ASN A 33 -1.44 13.48 2.34
N ASP A 34 -0.77 14.11 1.36
CA ASP A 34 0.67 14.45 1.47
C ASP A 34 0.99 15.33 2.69
N HIS A 35 0.00 16.08 3.18
CA HIS A 35 0.09 16.87 4.42
C HIS A 35 0.13 16.02 5.70
N LYS A 36 -0.13 14.71 5.62
CA LYS A 36 -0.10 13.72 6.71
C LYS A 36 0.97 12.68 6.42
N SER A 37 2.13 12.83 7.06
CA SER A 37 3.16 11.81 6.97
C SER A 37 2.86 10.63 7.90
N TYR A 38 2.96 9.41 7.38
CA TYR A 38 2.93 8.18 8.16
C TYR A 38 4.34 7.74 8.63
N GLN A 39 5.40 8.39 8.14
CA GLN A 39 6.77 8.01 8.42
C GLN A 39 7.10 8.10 9.92
N GLY A 40 7.68 7.03 10.47
CA GLY A 40 7.97 6.91 11.91
C GLY A 40 6.78 6.48 12.77
N THR A 41 5.60 6.27 12.17
CA THR A 41 4.44 5.71 12.88
C THR A 41 4.70 4.24 13.21
N PRO A 42 4.50 3.79 14.47
CA PRO A 42 4.66 2.38 14.82
C PRO A 42 3.70 1.48 14.01
N ALA A 43 4.18 0.33 13.53
CA ALA A 43 3.39 -0.60 12.72
C ALA A 43 2.07 -1.01 13.38
N ILE A 44 2.02 -1.14 14.71
CA ILE A 44 0.79 -1.47 15.45
C ILE A 44 -0.27 -0.36 15.39
N VAL A 45 0.15 0.90 15.30
CA VAL A 45 -0.76 2.05 15.13
C VAL A 45 -1.34 2.03 13.72
N LEU A 46 -0.51 1.76 12.71
CA LEU A 46 -0.96 1.57 11.33
C LEU A 46 -1.86 0.33 11.19
N PHE A 47 -1.61 -0.75 11.95
CA PHE A 47 -2.48 -1.92 11.95
C PHE A 47 -3.87 -1.61 12.51
N ARG A 48 -3.97 -0.78 13.55
CA ARG A 48 -5.27 -0.27 14.00
C ARG A 48 -5.97 0.52 12.89
N LYS A 49 -5.24 1.39 12.19
CA LYS A 49 -5.77 2.14 11.04
C LYS A 49 -6.23 1.22 9.92
N LEU A 50 -5.50 0.14 9.64
CA LEU A 50 -5.90 -0.86 8.65
C LEU A 50 -7.24 -1.50 9.01
N MET A 51 -7.48 -1.79 10.29
CA MET A 51 -8.76 -2.33 10.75
C MET A 51 -9.91 -1.33 10.57
N GLU A 52 -9.66 -0.03 10.72
CA GLU A 52 -10.63 1.03 10.41
C GLU A 52 -10.96 1.01 8.91
N GLU A 53 -9.95 1.02 8.02
CA GLU A 53 -10.18 0.98 6.56
C GLU A 53 -10.91 -0.30 6.11
N VAL A 54 -10.64 -1.44 6.75
CA VAL A 54 -11.35 -2.70 6.48
C VAL A 54 -12.83 -2.60 6.88
N ALA A 55 -13.14 -1.93 8.00
CA ALA A 55 -14.52 -1.68 8.40
C ALA A 55 -15.23 -0.76 7.39
N GLU A 56 -14.55 0.30 6.92
CA GLU A 56 -15.09 1.21 5.89
C GLU A 56 -15.34 0.48 4.56
N LEU A 57 -14.41 -0.39 4.14
CA LEU A 57 -14.59 -1.24 2.97
C LEU A 57 -15.77 -2.20 3.13
N TYR A 58 -15.92 -2.83 4.30
CA TYR A 58 -17.06 -3.69 4.59
C TYR A 58 -18.39 -2.92 4.48
N GLU A 59 -18.48 -1.72 5.04
CA GLU A 59 -19.66 -0.86 4.90
C GLU A 59 -19.91 -0.46 3.44
N ALA A 60 -18.85 -0.15 2.68
CA ALA A 60 -18.97 0.21 1.27
C ALA A 60 -19.53 -0.93 0.42
N ILE A 61 -19.10 -2.18 0.69
CA ILE A 61 -19.59 -3.37 0.00
C ILE A 61 -21.10 -3.56 0.22
N LEU A 62 -21.59 -3.27 1.42
CA LEU A 62 -23.00 -3.44 1.75
C LEU A 62 -23.88 -2.34 1.16
N TRP A 63 -23.40 -1.10 1.13
CA TRP A 63 -24.28 0.07 1.00
C TRP A 63 -23.88 1.12 -0.04
N LYS A 64 -22.68 1.04 -0.63
CA LYS A 64 -22.16 2.08 -1.53
C LYS A 64 -22.02 1.59 -2.98
N SER A 65 -21.64 2.51 -3.87
CA SER A 65 -21.44 2.23 -5.30
C SER A 65 -20.14 1.44 -5.56
N PRO A 66 -19.99 0.80 -6.74
CA PRO A 66 -18.74 0.15 -7.12
C PRO A 66 -17.51 1.06 -7.06
N GLU A 67 -17.68 2.33 -7.40
CA GLU A 67 -16.62 3.33 -7.32
C GLU A 67 -16.19 3.55 -5.86
N ALA A 68 -17.15 3.71 -4.95
CA ALA A 68 -16.86 3.86 -3.52
C ALA A 68 -16.19 2.61 -2.93
N ILE A 69 -16.60 1.41 -3.34
CA ILE A 69 -15.93 0.16 -2.95
C ILE A 69 -14.46 0.17 -3.41
N ALA A 70 -14.20 0.64 -4.63
CA ALA A 70 -12.84 0.75 -5.15
C ALA A 70 -12.01 1.83 -4.42
N GLU A 71 -12.64 2.90 -3.94
CA GLU A 71 -11.99 3.92 -3.10
C GLU A 71 -11.56 3.34 -1.74
N GLU A 72 -12.43 2.62 -1.02
CA GLU A 72 -12.05 2.05 0.28
C GLU A 72 -11.06 0.90 0.12
N ALA A 73 -11.16 0.13 -0.97
CA ALA A 73 -10.16 -0.90 -1.29
C ALA A 73 -8.78 -0.27 -1.51
N ALA A 74 -8.70 0.93 -2.09
CA ALA A 74 -7.44 1.66 -2.25
C ALA A 74 -6.87 2.09 -0.89
N ASP A 75 -7.71 2.52 0.06
CA ASP A 75 -7.25 2.88 1.41
C ASP A 75 -6.72 1.68 2.19
N VAL A 76 -7.41 0.54 2.13
CA VAL A 76 -6.91 -0.72 2.71
C VAL A 76 -5.53 -1.07 2.13
N ASN A 77 -5.35 -0.97 0.81
CA ASN A 77 -4.06 -1.22 0.18
C ASN A 77 -2.99 -0.18 0.57
N ASN A 78 -3.35 1.10 0.68
CA ASN A 78 -2.45 2.15 1.13
C ASN A 78 -1.92 1.87 2.53
N VAL A 79 -2.80 1.58 3.49
CA VAL A 79 -2.37 1.32 4.88
C VAL A 79 -1.56 0.02 4.98
N ALA A 80 -1.94 -1.03 4.24
CA ALA A 80 -1.15 -2.27 4.18
C ALA A 80 0.26 -2.00 3.60
N THR A 81 0.36 -1.16 2.58
CA THR A 81 1.64 -0.75 1.98
C THR A 81 2.46 0.09 2.96
N MET A 82 1.85 1.02 3.69
CA MET A 82 2.53 1.80 4.74
C MET A 82 3.09 0.90 5.83
N ILE A 83 2.37 -0.14 6.25
CA ILE A 83 2.86 -1.12 7.23
C ILE A 83 4.10 -1.83 6.67
N ALA A 84 4.03 -2.32 5.43
CA ALA A 84 5.15 -2.99 4.78
C ALA A 84 6.38 -2.06 4.61
N ASP A 85 6.14 -0.78 4.33
CA ASP A 85 7.19 0.23 4.23
C ASP A 85 7.88 0.49 5.57
N VAL A 86 7.12 0.80 6.63
CA VAL A 86 7.73 1.17 7.93
C VAL A 86 8.48 0.04 8.61
N VAL A 87 8.17 -1.23 8.28
CA VAL A 87 8.92 -2.39 8.76
C VAL A 87 10.13 -2.74 7.86
N GLY A 88 10.36 -1.99 6.79
CA GLY A 88 11.45 -2.20 5.84
C GLY A 88 11.25 -3.41 4.91
N GLY A 89 10.00 -3.81 4.69
CA GLY A 89 9.65 -4.95 3.84
C GLY A 89 9.59 -4.62 2.34
N LEU A 90 9.58 -3.34 1.98
CA LEU A 90 9.58 -2.86 0.59
C LEU A 90 10.98 -2.39 0.20
N GLN A 91 11.41 -2.75 -1.02
CA GLN A 91 12.66 -2.30 -1.61
C GLN A 91 12.32 -1.45 -2.83
N TYR A 92 12.65 -0.16 -2.79
CA TYR A 92 12.52 0.75 -3.90
C TYR A 92 13.68 1.75 -3.87
N GLU A 93 14.12 2.19 -5.05
CA GLU A 93 15.09 3.28 -5.15
C GLU A 93 14.41 4.55 -4.66
N ALA A 94 14.92 5.13 -3.58
CA ALA A 94 14.55 6.49 -3.24
C ALA A 94 15.13 7.43 -4.29
N GLU A 95 14.36 8.43 -4.73
CA GLU A 95 14.90 9.50 -5.57
C GLU A 95 16.13 10.12 -4.88
N GLU A 96 17.17 10.45 -5.67
CA GLU A 96 18.43 11.03 -5.19
C GLU A 96 18.16 12.18 -4.20
N GLY A 97 18.46 11.94 -2.92
CA GLY A 97 18.26 12.92 -1.84
C GLY A 97 17.47 12.44 -0.63
N ALA A 98 16.79 11.29 -0.69
CA ALA A 98 16.15 10.73 0.51
C ALA A 98 17.19 10.05 1.41
N VAL A 99 17.23 10.45 2.68
CA VAL A 99 18.16 9.93 3.70
C VAL A 99 17.99 8.42 3.85
N VAL A 100 19.01 7.66 3.47
CA VAL A 100 19.12 6.21 3.70
C VAL A 100 19.12 5.98 5.21
N ARG A 101 18.09 5.28 5.73
CA ARG A 101 18.11 4.81 7.12
C ARG A 101 18.98 3.56 7.20
N GLU A 102 20.11 3.66 7.88
CA GLU A 102 20.87 2.49 8.32
C GLU A 102 19.92 1.59 9.14
N THR A 103 19.83 0.33 8.74
CA THR A 103 19.10 -0.70 9.47
C THR A 103 19.87 -1.10 10.72
N GLY A 104 19.90 -0.20 11.70
CA GLY A 104 20.35 -0.49 13.05
C GLY A 104 19.34 -1.39 13.75
N ARG A 105 19.56 -2.71 13.70
CA ARG A 105 18.99 -3.63 14.69
C ARG A 105 19.65 -3.32 16.04
N ALA A 106 18.84 -3.01 17.04
CA ALA A 106 19.14 -3.22 18.45
C ALA A 106 18.04 -4.11 19.04
#